data_AF-A0A1H7JLG5-F1
#
_entry.id   AF-A0A1H7JLG5-F1
#
_cell.length_a   1.000
_cell.length_b   1.000
_cell.length_c   1.000
_cell.angle_alpha   90.00
_cell.angle_beta   90.00
_cell.angle_gamma   90.00
#
_symmetry.space_group_name_H-M   'P 1'
#
loop_
_entity.id
_entity.type
_entity.pdbx_description
1 polymer ?
#
loop_
_entity_poly.entity_id
_entity_poly.type
_entity_poly.pdbx_seq_one_letter_code
_entity_poly.pdbx_strand_id
1 'polypeptide(L)'
;MLYSSSERKSTITAVERKASEPFANVVYMLNFWLDGKMWQSESLFNDIKAAINKLSHAWCEISASESIIIQELSDGLFQATLTAFMNAEQTLQKDINAKLEEIALFQAFLQASANRH
;
A
#
# COMPACT_ATOMS: atom_id res chain seq x y z
N MET A 1 -42.55 16.02 -8.99
CA MET A 1 -41.72 15.75 -7.80
C MET A 1 -40.28 15.63 -8.26
N LEU A 2 -39.49 16.68 -8.03
CA LEU A 2 -38.08 16.74 -8.38
C LEU A 2 -37.29 16.20 -7.18
N TYR A 3 -36.64 15.04 -7.34
CA TYR A 3 -35.71 14.53 -6.33
C TYR A 3 -34.55 15.51 -6.17
N SER A 4 -34.34 15.94 -4.93
CA SER A 4 -33.30 16.91 -4.55
C SER A 4 -31.91 16.33 -4.81
N SER A 5 -31.05 17.15 -5.41
CA SER A 5 -29.66 16.85 -5.79
C SER A 5 -28.70 16.62 -4.61
N SER A 6 -29.21 16.58 -3.37
CA SER A 6 -28.39 16.44 -2.17
C SER A 6 -28.13 14.98 -1.76
N GLU A 7 -29.03 14.04 -2.09
CA GLU A 7 -28.87 12.63 -1.69
C GLU A 7 -27.89 11.86 -2.58
N ARG A 8 -27.67 12.30 -3.84
CA ARG A 8 -26.67 11.70 -4.74
C ARG A 8 -25.22 12.04 -4.37
N LYS A 9 -24.99 13.14 -3.63
CA LYS A 9 -23.63 13.49 -3.16
C LYS A 9 -23.17 12.69 -1.94
N SER A 10 -24.12 12.14 -1.17
CA SER A 10 -23.80 11.40 0.05
C SER A 10 -23.54 9.90 -0.19
N THR A 11 -23.95 9.37 -1.35
CA THR A 11 -23.70 7.97 -1.73
C THR A 11 -22.37 7.79 -2.46
N ILE A 12 -21.95 8.79 -3.24
CA ILE A 12 -20.67 8.76 -3.98
C ILE A 12 -19.48 8.78 -3.00
N THR A 13 -19.60 9.51 -1.89
CA THR A 13 -18.55 9.61 -0.86
C THR A 13 -18.35 8.34 -0.04
N ALA A 14 -19.35 7.47 0.10
CA ALA A 14 -19.19 6.21 0.85
C ALA A 14 -18.57 5.10 -0.02
N VAL A 15 -18.90 5.09 -1.32
CA VAL A 15 -18.36 4.11 -2.29
C VAL A 15 -16.91 4.44 -2.64
N GLU A 16 -16.54 5.73 -2.72
CA GLU A 16 -15.16 6.16 -2.94
C GLU A 16 -14.28 6.07 -1.67
N ARG A 17 -14.85 6.18 -0.46
CA ARG A 17 -14.12 5.91 0.79
C ARG A 17 -13.63 4.46 0.87
N LYS A 18 -14.42 3.52 0.36
CA LYS A 18 -14.08 2.09 0.33
C LYS A 18 -12.95 1.76 -0.66
N ALA A 19 -12.65 2.65 -1.61
CA ALA A 19 -11.57 2.49 -2.58
C ALA A 19 -10.20 2.95 -2.05
N SER A 20 -10.16 3.69 -0.94
CA SER A 20 -8.92 3.99 -0.20
C SER A 20 -8.51 2.92 0.81
N GLU A 21 -9.38 1.93 1.06
CA GLU A 21 -9.16 0.84 2.01
C GLU A 21 -8.43 -0.42 1.48
N PRO A 22 -8.39 -0.78 0.17
CA PRO A 22 -8.07 -2.15 -0.23
C PRO A 22 -6.63 -2.58 0.09
N PHE A 23 -5.74 -1.61 0.36
CA PHE A 23 -4.33 -1.89 0.70
C PHE A 23 -3.90 -1.24 2.03
N ALA A 24 -4.83 -0.84 2.89
CA ALA A 24 -4.50 -0.21 4.17
C ALA A 24 -3.56 -1.08 5.03
N ASN A 25 -3.74 -2.40 4.99
CA ASN A 25 -2.86 -3.36 5.66
C ASN A 25 -1.45 -3.36 5.07
N VAL A 26 -1.31 -3.30 3.74
CA VAL A 26 0.00 -3.27 3.08
C VAL A 26 0.72 -1.96 3.38
N VAL A 27 0.02 -0.83 3.31
CA VAL A 27 0.56 0.48 3.72
C VAL A 27 0.98 0.47 5.19
N TYR A 28 0.18 -0.14 6.07
CA TYR A 28 0.57 -0.33 7.46
C TYR A 28 1.84 -1.17 7.60
N MET A 29 1.98 -2.26 6.84
CA MET A 29 3.19 -3.08 6.85
C MET A 29 4.42 -2.35 6.30
N LEU A 30 4.24 -1.47 5.31
CA LEU A 30 5.31 -0.62 4.79
C LEU A 30 5.86 0.36 5.84
N ASN A 31 5.10 0.70 6.88
CA ASN A 31 5.61 1.51 7.99
C ASN A 31 6.79 0.85 8.73
N PHE A 32 7.03 -0.46 8.55
CA PHE A 32 8.24 -1.11 9.03
C PHE A 32 9.53 -0.43 8.53
N TRP A 33 9.50 0.11 7.31
CA TRP A 33 10.62 0.84 6.71
C TRP A 33 10.83 2.23 7.33
N LEU A 34 9.94 2.70 8.21
CA LEU A 34 10.04 4.02 8.83
C LEU A 34 10.91 4.06 10.10
N ASP A 35 11.68 3.00 10.38
CA ASP A 35 12.75 3.06 11.38
C ASP A 35 13.98 3.74 10.79
N GLY A 36 14.23 4.99 11.20
CA GLY A 36 15.37 5.78 10.75
C GLY A 36 16.74 5.13 11.01
N LYS A 37 16.83 4.15 11.93
CA LYS A 37 18.08 3.42 12.18
C LYS A 37 18.43 2.41 11.09
N MET A 38 17.47 2.03 10.24
CA MET A 38 17.69 1.10 9.13
C MET A 38 18.39 1.75 7.93
N TRP A 39 18.40 3.09 7.87
CA TRP A 39 18.84 3.82 6.69
C TRP A 39 20.14 4.58 6.98
N GLN A 40 21.12 4.41 6.10
CA GLN A 40 22.39 5.14 6.20
C GLN A 40 22.30 6.55 5.59
N SER A 41 21.31 6.80 4.72
CA SER A 41 21.09 8.09 4.06
C SER A 41 19.80 8.73 4.57
N GLU A 42 19.95 9.91 5.20
CA GLU A 42 18.82 10.71 5.69
C GLU A 42 17.93 11.19 4.53
N SER A 43 18.51 11.53 3.37
CA SER A 43 17.72 11.97 2.21
C SER A 43 16.84 10.85 1.68
N LEU A 44 17.39 9.65 1.55
CA LEU A 44 16.63 8.47 1.11
C LEU A 44 15.53 8.11 2.11
N PHE A 45 15.83 8.18 3.41
CA PHE A 45 14.83 7.96 4.46
C PHE A 45 13.67 8.95 4.36
N ASN A 46 13.97 10.23 4.11
CA ASN A 46 12.93 11.26 3.94
C ASN A 46 12.07 11.00 2.70
N ASP A 47 12.66 10.57 1.58
CA ASP A 47 11.93 10.22 0.37
C ASP A 47 11.00 9.02 0.60
N ILE A 48 11.48 7.98 1.29
CA ILE A 48 10.70 6.80 1.69
C ILE A 48 9.52 7.21 2.58
N LYS A 49 9.80 8.04 3.59
CA LYS A 49 8.79 8.54 4.52
C LYS A 49 7.73 9.35 3.78
N ALA A 50 8.12 10.20 2.84
CA ALA A 50 7.19 10.96 2.02
C ALA A 50 6.31 10.04 1.15
N ALA A 51 6.91 9.04 0.50
CA ALA A 51 6.19 8.11 -0.36
C ALA A 51 5.16 7.27 0.42
N ILE A 52 5.53 6.71 1.57
CA ILE A 52 4.62 5.92 2.43
C ILE A 52 3.49 6.81 3.00
N ASN A 53 3.82 8.03 3.44
CA ASN A 53 2.79 8.95 3.94
C ASN A 53 1.76 9.30 2.86
N LYS A 54 2.19 9.47 1.61
CA LYS A 54 1.26 9.73 0.49
C LYS A 54 0.30 8.58 0.26
N LEU A 55 0.76 7.32 0.33
CA LEU A 55 -0.09 6.13 0.19
C LEU A 55 -1.20 6.03 1.25
N SER A 56 -1.01 6.68 2.41
CA SER A 56 -2.02 6.70 3.48
C SER A 56 -3.20 7.63 3.19
N HIS A 57 -3.16 8.39 2.08
CA HIS A 57 -4.21 9.33 1.70
C HIS A 57 -5.05 8.76 0.55
N ALA A 58 -6.38 8.88 0.66
CA ALA A 58 -7.33 8.27 -0.25
C ALA A 58 -7.15 8.61 -1.73
N TRP A 59 -6.62 9.80 -2.03
CA TRP A 59 -6.39 10.32 -3.37
C TRP A 59 -4.92 10.77 -3.42
N CYS A 60 -4.02 9.89 -3.87
CA CYS A 60 -2.62 10.22 -4.03
C CYS A 60 -2.19 10.08 -5.49
N GLU A 61 -1.62 11.14 -6.05
CA GLU A 61 -0.81 11.04 -7.26
C GLU A 61 0.61 10.66 -6.82
N ILE A 62 1.08 9.53 -7.33
CA ILE A 62 2.42 9.00 -7.07
C ILE A 62 3.31 9.41 -8.24
N SER A 63 4.42 10.08 -7.96
CA SER A 63 5.39 10.40 -9.01
C SER A 63 6.14 9.15 -9.48
N ALA A 64 6.80 9.20 -10.64
CA ALA A 64 7.59 8.07 -11.13
C ALA A 64 8.68 7.64 -10.13
N SER A 65 9.35 8.60 -9.46
CA SER A 65 10.37 8.30 -8.45
C SER A 65 9.76 7.68 -7.19
N GLU A 66 8.60 8.16 -6.76
CA GLU A 66 7.87 7.58 -5.63
C GLU A 66 7.37 6.18 -5.95
N SER A 67 6.93 5.93 -7.19
CA SER A 67 6.50 4.61 -7.64
C SER A 67 7.63 3.60 -7.58
N ILE A 68 8.85 3.98 -7.98
CA ILE A 68 10.04 3.11 -7.89
C ILE A 68 10.33 2.78 -6.42
N ILE A 69 10.32 3.78 -5.54
CA ILE A 69 10.53 3.58 -4.11
C ILE A 69 9.49 2.60 -3.54
N ILE A 70 8.20 2.84 -3.80
CA ILE A 70 7.13 2.01 -3.28
C ILE A 70 7.23 0.58 -3.81
N GLN A 71 7.59 0.41 -5.09
CA GLN A 71 7.80 -0.90 -5.68
C GLN A 71 8.91 -1.68 -4.95
N GLU A 72 10.10 -1.09 -4.80
CA GLU A 72 11.24 -1.71 -4.09
C GLU A 72 10.89 -2.08 -2.64
N LEU A 73 10.22 -1.18 -1.92
CA LEU A 73 9.78 -1.43 -0.54
C LEU A 73 8.73 -2.56 -0.45
N SER A 74 7.83 -2.64 -1.44
CA SER A 74 6.84 -3.72 -1.52
C SER A 74 7.49 -5.06 -1.86
N ASP A 75 8.51 -5.08 -2.71
CA ASP A 75 9.26 -6.28 -3.06
C ASP A 75 10.03 -6.79 -1.84
N GLY A 76 10.69 -5.90 -1.09
CA GLY A 76 11.34 -6.25 0.18
C GLY A 76 10.35 -6.82 1.20
N LEU A 77 9.16 -6.21 1.31
CA LEU A 77 8.11 -6.70 2.20
C LEU A 77 7.59 -8.08 1.77
N PHE A 78 7.41 -8.32 0.47
CA PHE A 78 7.00 -9.61 -0.06
C PHE A 78 8.04 -10.69 0.26
N GLN A 79 9.32 -10.42 0.00
CA GLN A 79 10.41 -11.37 0.28
C GLN A 79 10.55 -11.67 1.77
N ALA A 80 10.45 -10.67 2.64
CA ALA A 80 10.47 -10.86 4.09
C ALA A 80 9.28 -11.72 4.55
N THR A 81 8.08 -11.47 4.01
CA THR A 81 6.86 -12.22 4.35
C THR A 81 6.93 -13.66 3.83
N LEU A 82 7.49 -13.88 2.64
CA LEU A 82 7.70 -15.20 2.06
C LEU A 82 8.72 -16.01 2.87
N THR A 83 9.80 -15.37 3.30
CA THR A 83 10.79 -15.97 4.19
C THR A 83 10.15 -16.36 5.53
N ALA A 84 9.29 -15.51 6.08
CA ALA A 84 8.54 -15.84 7.29
C ALA A 84 7.58 -17.03 7.06
N PHE A 85 6.89 -17.08 5.92
CA PHE A 85 6.02 -18.19 5.54
C PHE A 85 6.76 -19.53 5.50
N MET A 86 7.91 -19.58 4.83
CA MET A 86 8.71 -20.79 4.69
C MET A 86 9.22 -21.34 6.03
N ASN A 87 9.40 -20.47 7.03
CA ASN A 87 9.90 -20.83 8.35
C ASN A 87 8.79 -21.02 9.40
N ALA A 88 7.53 -20.73 9.06
CA ALA A 88 6.41 -20.79 9.98
C ALA A 88 5.86 -22.22 10.13
N GLU A 89 5.37 -22.53 11.33
CA GLU A 89 4.54 -23.71 11.57
C GLU A 89 3.28 -23.68 10.69
N GLN A 90 2.77 -24.85 10.29
CA GLN A 90 1.61 -24.96 9.39
C GLN A 90 0.38 -24.19 9.88
N THR A 91 0.20 -24.07 11.20
CA THR A 91 -0.90 -23.35 11.83
C THR A 91 -0.87 -21.85 11.55
N LEU A 92 0.33 -21.26 11.35
CA LEU A 92 0.53 -19.83 11.08
C LEU A 92 0.65 -19.53 9.58
N GLN A 93 0.93 -20.53 8.74
CA GLN A 93 1.09 -20.36 7.30
C GLN A 93 -0.16 -19.77 6.63
N LYS A 94 -1.37 -20.12 7.10
CA LYS A 94 -2.62 -19.58 6.52
C LYS A 94 -2.70 -18.05 6.65
N ASP A 95 -2.36 -17.52 7.83
CA ASP A 95 -2.43 -16.08 8.10
C ASP A 95 -1.32 -15.32 7.35
N ILE A 96 -0.14 -15.94 7.22
CA ILE A 96 0.97 -15.35 6.45
C ILE A 96 0.66 -15.39 4.94
N ASN A 97 0.02 -16.45 4.44
CA ASN A 97 -0.40 -16.54 3.05
C ASN A 97 -1.39 -15.44 2.66
N ALA A 98 -2.37 -15.14 3.53
CA ALA A 98 -3.30 -14.04 3.30
C ALA A 98 -2.56 -12.69 3.14
N LYS A 99 -1.50 -12.46 3.92
CA LYS A 99 -0.67 -11.25 3.78
C LYS A 99 0.13 -11.23 2.47
N LEU A 100 0.66 -12.38 2.03
CA LEU A 100 1.34 -12.49 0.73
C LEU A 100 0.40 -12.15 -0.42
N GLU A 101 -0.85 -12.61 -0.36
CA GLU A 101 -1.88 -12.30 -1.36
C GLU A 101 -2.20 -10.80 -1.38
N GLU A 102 -2.38 -10.17 -0.22
CA GLU A 102 -2.61 -8.72 -0.12
C GLU A 102 -1.44 -7.91 -0.72
N ILE A 103 -0.19 -8.29 -0.43
CA ILE A 103 0.99 -7.62 -0.98
C ILE A 103 1.07 -7.81 -2.51
N ALA A 104 0.80 -9.02 -3.02
CA ALA A 104 0.82 -9.30 -4.46
C ALA A 104 -0.25 -8.49 -5.21
N LEU A 105 -1.46 -8.36 -4.65
CA LEU A 105 -2.53 -7.52 -5.22
C LEU A 105 -2.14 -6.04 -5.24
N PHE A 106 -1.48 -5.56 -4.17
CA PHE A 106 -0.97 -4.19 -4.12
C PHE A 106 0.08 -3.94 -5.22
N GLN A 107 1.03 -4.86 -5.40
CA GLN A 107 2.04 -4.76 -6.46
C GLN A 107 1.42 -4.76 -7.86
N ALA A 108 0.44 -5.63 -8.12
CA ALA A 108 -0.29 -5.64 -9.39
C ALA A 108 -1.02 -4.32 -9.64
N PHE A 109 -1.61 -3.72 -8.60
CA PHE A 109 -2.24 -2.40 -8.68
C PHE A 109 -1.22 -1.30 -9.05
N LEU A 110 -0.06 -1.27 -8.40
CA LEU A 110 1.00 -0.32 -8.72
C LEU A 110 1.46 -0.44 -10.18
N GLN A 111 1.73 -1.65 -10.65
CA GLN A 111 2.11 -1.90 -12.05
C GLN A 111 1.04 -1.46 -13.04
N ALA A 112 -0.24 -1.75 -12.75
CA ALA A 112 -1.36 -1.32 -13.59
C ALA A 112 -1.51 0.21 -13.63
N SER A 113 -1.16 0.90 -12.54
CA SER A 113 -1.19 2.36 -12.46
C SER A 113 -0.02 3.01 -13.21
N ALA A 114 1.18 2.40 -13.15
CA ALA A 114 2.37 2.86 -13.87
C ALA A 114 2.20 2.77 -15.40
N ASN A 115 1.53 1.73 -15.90
CA ASN A 115 1.30 1.53 -17.34
C ASN A 115 0.22 2.44 -17.95
N ARG A 116 -0.47 3.27 -17.15
CA ARG A 116 -1.51 4.20 -17.62
C ARG A 116 -1.00 5.62 -17.85
N HIS A 117 0.22 5.92 -17.44
CA HIS A 117 0.92 7.19 -17.66
C HIS A 117 1.94 7.08 -18.80
#